data_AF-A0A0G1MNJ8-F1
#
_entry.id   AF-A0A0G1MNJ8-F1
#
_cell.length_a   1.000
_cell.length_b   1.000
_cell.length_c   1.000
_cell.angle_alpha   90.00
_cell.angle_beta   90.00
_cell.angle_gamma   90.00
#
_symmetry.space_group_name_H-M   'P 1'
#
loop_
_entity.id
_entity.type
_entity.pdbx_description
1 polymer ?
#
loop_
_entity_poly.entity_id
_entity_poly.type
_entity_poly.pdbx_seq_one_letter_code
_entity_poly.pdbx_strand_id
1 'polypeptide(L)'
;MLDFLEKVRFELKDANPKTFGLYMKLFNQHGKQKIETALYLTTRNTNISQEGKLRYFLAVLIGKGYKKETRKQYKEQKQKRKQTDGGALYEKMKSKLLKKMTPQYARRAGVRSQMLHKVAKEERKLSQGSRRRKTFKK
;
A
#
# COMPACT_ATOMS: atom_id res chain seq x y z
N MET A 1 -10.28 -1.55 30.20
CA MET A 1 -10.38 -1.73 28.71
C MET A 1 -9.01 -1.63 28.07
N LEU A 2 -8.24 -0.59 28.39
CA LEU A 2 -6.85 -0.45 27.93
C LEU A 2 -5.98 -1.63 28.38
N ASP A 3 -6.12 -2.08 29.63
CA ASP A 3 -5.40 -3.25 30.18
C ASP A 3 -5.65 -4.54 29.39
N PHE A 4 -6.88 -4.70 28.87
CA PHE A 4 -7.22 -5.84 28.03
C PHE A 4 -6.50 -5.79 26.68
N LEU A 5 -6.43 -4.62 26.06
CA LEU A 5 -5.74 -4.45 24.77
C LEU A 5 -4.23 -4.57 24.91
N GLU A 6 -3.67 -4.10 26.03
CA GLU A 6 -2.27 -4.32 26.38
C GLU A 6 -1.97 -5.80 26.58
N LYS A 7 -2.84 -6.54 27.27
CA LYS A 7 -2.73 -8.00 27.39
C LYS A 7 -2.73 -8.70 26.02
N VAL A 8 -3.67 -8.33 25.14
CA VAL A 8 -3.76 -8.89 23.77
C VAL A 8 -2.47 -8.61 22.98
N ARG A 9 -1.96 -7.37 23.05
CA ARG A 9 -0.71 -6.98 22.39
C ARG A 9 0.49 -7.77 22.92
N PHE A 10 0.56 -7.95 24.25
CA PHE A 10 1.63 -8.69 24.91
C PHE A 10 1.62 -10.18 24.52
N GLU A 11 0.45 -10.82 24.53
CA GLU A 11 0.32 -12.24 24.15
C GLU A 11 0.64 -12.48 22.66
N LEU A 12 0.33 -11.50 21.80
CA LEU A 12 0.71 -11.52 20.38
C LEU A 12 2.18 -11.16 20.14
N LYS A 13 2.92 -10.79 21.20
CA LYS A 13 4.31 -10.29 21.14
C LYS A 13 4.50 -9.15 20.14
N ASP A 14 3.51 -8.27 20.03
CA ASP A 14 3.59 -7.14 19.11
C ASP A 14 4.41 -5.99 19.72
N ALA A 15 5.67 -5.91 19.28
CA ALA A 15 6.63 -4.90 19.70
C ALA A 15 6.35 -3.52 19.13
N ASN A 16 5.45 -3.38 18.14
CA ASN A 16 5.22 -2.10 17.47
C ASN A 16 4.26 -1.22 18.30
N PRO A 17 4.71 -0.06 18.82
CA PRO A 17 3.83 0.81 19.60
C PRO A 17 2.72 1.46 18.74
N LYS A 18 2.90 1.56 17.42
CA LYS A 18 1.94 2.18 16.50
C LYS A 18 0.69 1.33 16.25
N THR A 19 0.68 0.06 16.67
CA THR A 19 -0.46 -0.85 16.46
C THR A 19 -1.53 -0.71 17.53
N PHE A 20 -1.32 0.07 18.60
CA PHE A 20 -2.32 0.27 19.64
C PHE A 20 -3.65 0.82 19.10
N GLY A 21 -3.58 1.79 18.19
CA GLY A 21 -4.78 2.32 17.51
C GLY A 21 -5.52 1.29 16.66
N LEU A 22 -4.82 0.25 16.17
CA LEU A 22 -5.45 -0.87 15.48
C LEU A 22 -6.26 -1.73 16.46
N TYR A 23 -5.69 -2.08 17.62
CA TYR A 23 -6.39 -2.86 18.64
C TYR A 23 -7.65 -2.17 19.16
N MET A 24 -7.60 -0.85 19.37
CA MET A 24 -8.78 -0.04 19.72
C MET A 24 -9.88 -0.13 18.64
N LYS A 25 -9.51 0.01 17.36
CA LYS A 25 -10.46 -0.13 16.24
C LYS A 25 -11.08 -1.53 16.19
N LEU A 26 -10.27 -2.56 16.35
CA LEU A 26 -10.74 -3.95 16.35
C LEU A 26 -11.68 -4.24 17.51
N PHE A 27 -11.41 -3.68 18.69
CA PHE A 27 -12.29 -3.81 19.85
C PHE A 27 -13.64 -3.16 19.62
N ASN A 28 -13.65 -1.93 19.08
CA ASN A 28 -14.89 -1.23 18.75
C ASN A 28 -15.70 -1.96 17.66
N GLN A 29 -15.04 -2.67 16.73
CA GLN A 29 -15.71 -3.37 15.63
C GLN A 29 -16.20 -4.77 15.99
N HIS A 30 -15.44 -5.53 16.77
CA HIS A 30 -15.71 -6.96 17.00
C HIS A 30 -16.10 -7.29 18.45
N GLY A 31 -15.87 -6.36 19.38
CA GLY A 31 -16.11 -6.56 20.80
C GLY A 31 -15.09 -7.47 21.49
N LYS A 32 -15.14 -7.48 22.82
CA LYS A 32 -14.20 -8.21 23.70
C LYS A 32 -14.18 -9.72 23.42
N GLN A 33 -15.36 -10.35 23.38
CA GLN A 33 -15.50 -11.81 23.28
C GLN A 33 -14.86 -12.40 22.01
N LYS A 34 -15.04 -11.73 20.86
CA LYS A 34 -14.42 -12.19 19.59
C LYS A 34 -12.90 -12.06 19.61
N ILE A 35 -12.38 -11.00 20.24
CA ILE A 35 -10.94 -10.81 20.40
C ILE A 35 -10.35 -11.89 21.30
N GLU A 36 -10.99 -12.22 22.43
CA GLU A 36 -10.55 -13.30 23.31
C GLU A 36 -10.53 -14.64 22.57
N THR A 37 -11.59 -14.94 21.82
CA THR A 37 -11.68 -16.17 21.03
C THR A 37 -10.57 -16.24 19.96
N ALA A 38 -10.34 -15.14 19.24
CA ALA A 38 -9.29 -15.08 18.23
C ALA A 38 -7.88 -15.17 18.84
N LEU A 39 -7.67 -14.57 20.00
CA LEU A 39 -6.41 -14.64 20.74
C LEU A 39 -6.15 -16.08 21.19
N TYR A 40 -7.13 -16.74 21.79
CA TYR A 40 -7.05 -18.14 22.21
C TYR A 40 -6.66 -19.09 21.07
N LEU A 41 -7.30 -18.93 19.90
CA LEU A 41 -6.97 -19.74 18.72
C LEU A 41 -5.57 -19.44 18.18
N THR A 42 -5.11 -18.20 18.31
CA THR A 42 -3.77 -17.78 17.87
C THR A 42 -2.68 -18.30 18.80
N THR A 43 -2.91 -18.29 20.12
CA THR A 43 -1.93 -18.73 21.11
C THR A 43 -1.80 -20.26 21.16
N ARG A 44 -2.89 -21.00 20.92
CA ARG A 44 -2.85 -22.47 20.82
C ARG A 44 -2.12 -23.01 19.60
N ASN A 45 -2.01 -22.23 18.53
CA ASN A 45 -1.40 -22.71 17.30
C ASN A 45 0.13 -22.56 17.33
N THR A 46 0.82 -23.69 17.52
CA THR A 46 2.28 -23.78 17.59
C THR A 46 2.98 -23.72 16.24
N ASN A 47 2.24 -23.85 15.13
CA ASN A 47 2.79 -23.87 13.77
C ASN A 47 3.08 -22.48 13.19
N ILE A 48 2.88 -21.41 13.97
CA ILE A 48 3.02 -20.03 13.51
C ILE A 48 4.22 -19.39 14.20
N SER A 49 5.12 -18.82 13.40
CA SER A 49 6.23 -18.03 13.92
C SER A 49 5.74 -16.85 14.74
N GLN A 50 6.55 -16.37 15.69
CA GLN A 50 6.14 -15.23 16.54
C GLN A 50 5.76 -13.99 15.70
N GLU A 51 6.50 -13.70 14.63
CA GLU A 51 6.19 -12.60 13.70
C GLU A 51 4.87 -12.80 12.91
N GLY A 52 4.43 -14.05 12.75
CA GLY A 52 3.19 -14.42 12.07
C GLY A 52 1.94 -14.35 12.94
N LYS A 53 2.08 -14.27 14.28
CA LYS A 53 0.95 -14.35 15.22
C LYS A 53 -0.06 -13.23 15.03
N LEU A 54 0.38 -11.99 14.86
CA LEU A 54 -0.53 -10.87 14.60
C LEU A 54 -1.32 -11.07 13.30
N ARG A 55 -0.67 -11.53 12.23
CA ARG A 55 -1.34 -11.79 10.94
C ARG A 55 -2.37 -12.90 11.06
N TYR A 56 -2.05 -13.97 11.79
CA TYR A 56 -2.96 -15.07 12.05
C TYR A 56 -4.15 -14.63 12.92
N PHE A 57 -3.89 -13.90 14.00
CA PHE A 57 -4.92 -13.30 14.85
C PHE A 57 -5.90 -12.46 14.05
N LEU A 58 -5.39 -11.56 13.19
CA LEU A 58 -6.23 -10.77 12.30
C LEU A 58 -7.02 -11.65 11.32
N ALA A 59 -6.41 -12.73 10.80
CA ALA A 59 -7.11 -13.66 9.92
C ALA A 59 -8.26 -14.36 10.64
N VAL A 60 -8.05 -14.83 11.88
CA VAL A 60 -9.09 -15.47 12.71
C VAL A 60 -10.18 -14.46 13.05
N LEU A 61 -9.82 -13.27 13.52
CA LEU A 61 -10.75 -12.24 13.97
C LEU A 61 -11.64 -11.69 12.83
N ILE A 62 -11.03 -11.44 11.66
CA ILE A 62 -11.73 -10.92 10.46
C ILE A 62 -12.45 -12.06 9.71
N GLY A 63 -12.29 -13.32 10.13
CA GLY A 63 -12.90 -14.49 9.48
C GLY A 63 -12.26 -14.86 8.13
N LYS A 64 -11.04 -14.38 7.86
CA LYS A 64 -10.20 -14.83 6.74
C LYS A 64 -9.46 -16.13 7.04
N GLY A 65 -9.49 -16.60 8.28
CA GLY A 65 -9.00 -17.90 8.71
C GLY A 65 -10.06 -18.99 8.51
N TYR A 66 -9.81 -19.87 7.54
CA TYR A 66 -10.33 -21.25 7.45
C TYR A 66 -11.81 -21.52 7.11
N LYS A 67 -12.38 -20.85 6.10
CA LYS A 67 -13.42 -21.50 5.27
C LYS A 67 -13.12 -21.29 3.79
N LYS A 68 -13.10 -22.36 2.99
CA LYS A 68 -12.97 -22.27 1.51
C LYS A 68 -14.02 -21.31 0.90
N GLU A 69 -15.17 -21.18 1.57
CA GLU A 69 -16.27 -20.28 1.24
C GLU A 69 -15.90 -18.79 1.29
N THR A 70 -15.13 -18.33 2.30
CA THR A 70 -14.73 -16.91 2.41
C THR A 70 -13.68 -16.52 1.36
N ARG A 71 -12.87 -17.47 0.87
CA ARG A 71 -11.96 -17.24 -0.27
C ARG A 71 -12.72 -17.10 -1.60
N LYS A 72 -13.80 -17.86 -1.79
CA LYS A 72 -14.73 -17.69 -2.93
C LYS A 72 -15.42 -16.33 -2.87
N GLN A 73 -16.02 -15.99 -1.73
CA GLN A 73 -16.70 -14.70 -1.54
C GLN A 73 -15.75 -13.50 -1.70
N TYR A 74 -14.50 -13.61 -1.25
CA TYR A 74 -13.50 -12.55 -1.45
C TYR A 74 -13.07 -12.42 -2.91
N LYS A 75 -12.92 -13.55 -3.63
CA LYS A 75 -12.67 -13.54 -5.08
C LYS A 75 -13.84 -12.91 -5.84
N GLU A 76 -15.07 -13.24 -5.46
CA GLU A 76 -16.29 -12.67 -6.04
C GLU A 76 -16.43 -11.18 -5.72
N GLN A 77 -16.23 -10.73 -4.48
CA GLN A 77 -16.23 -9.30 -4.14
C GLN A 77 -15.13 -8.54 -4.86
N LYS A 78 -13.95 -9.14 -5.02
CA LYS A 78 -12.85 -8.52 -5.80
C LYS A 78 -13.20 -8.42 -7.28
N GLN A 79 -13.89 -9.41 -7.85
CA GLN A 79 -14.40 -9.35 -9.23
C GLN A 79 -15.52 -8.31 -9.38
N LYS A 80 -16.49 -8.26 -8.46
CA LYS A 80 -17.56 -7.25 -8.44
C LYS A 80 -17.01 -5.83 -8.33
N ARG A 81 -16.00 -5.60 -7.48
CA ARG A 81 -15.30 -4.30 -7.39
C ARG A 81 -14.59 -3.93 -8.69
N LYS A 82 -14.00 -4.89 -9.40
CA LYS A 82 -13.37 -4.64 -10.71
C LYS A 82 -14.38 -4.28 -11.81
N GLN A 83 -15.62 -4.72 -11.69
CA GLN A 83 -16.69 -4.42 -12.66
C GLN A 83 -17.37 -3.06 -12.42
N THR A 84 -17.16 -2.44 -11.26
CA THR A 84 -17.59 -1.04 -11.05
C THR A 84 -16.64 -0.06 -11.76
N ASP A 85 -17.17 1.02 -12.34
CA ASP A 85 -16.40 2.01 -13.11
C ASP A 85 -15.21 2.58 -12.32
N GLY A 86 -15.39 2.85 -11.03
CA GLY A 86 -14.31 3.32 -10.15
C GLY A 86 -13.22 2.28 -9.88
N GLY A 87 -13.58 1.00 -9.80
CA GLY A 87 -12.62 -0.08 -9.55
C GLY A 87 -11.81 -0.46 -10.79
N ALA A 88 -12.40 -0.38 -11.98
CA ALA A 88 -11.69 -0.56 -13.24
C ALA A 88 -10.66 0.57 -13.47
N LEU A 89 -11.05 1.82 -13.18
CA LEU A 89 -10.16 2.97 -13.25
C LEU A 89 -8.99 2.82 -12.26
N TYR A 90 -9.26 2.42 -11.03
CA TYR A 90 -8.24 2.19 -10.01
C TYR A 90 -7.20 1.14 -10.43
N GLU A 91 -7.62 -0.01 -10.96
CA GLU A 91 -6.69 -1.06 -11.44
C GLU A 91 -5.88 -0.60 -12.68
N LYS A 92 -6.49 0.18 -13.58
CA LYS A 92 -5.77 0.84 -14.69
C LYS A 92 -4.71 1.83 -14.19
N MET A 93 -5.04 2.65 -13.19
CA MET A 93 -4.08 3.60 -12.60
C MET A 93 -2.94 2.88 -11.87
N LYS A 94 -3.27 1.86 -11.08
CA LYS A 94 -2.31 1.06 -10.34
C LYS A 94 -1.32 0.34 -11.26
N SER A 95 -1.80 -0.28 -12.34
CA SER A 95 -0.93 -0.94 -13.31
C SER A 95 0.00 0.03 -14.05
N LYS A 96 -0.49 1.23 -14.40
CA LYS A 96 0.35 2.30 -14.96
C LYS A 96 1.40 2.78 -13.94
N LEU A 97 1.05 2.92 -12.67
CA LEU A 97 1.98 3.32 -11.61
C LEU A 97 3.07 2.26 -11.39
N LEU A 98 2.70 0.98 -11.33
CA LEU A 98 3.66 -0.12 -11.18
C LEU A 98 4.66 -0.16 -12.34
N LYS A 99 4.21 0.07 -13.58
CA LYS A 99 5.12 0.17 -14.74
C LYS A 99 6.13 1.32 -14.57
N LYS A 100 5.71 2.45 -13.99
CA LYS A 100 6.58 3.61 -13.73
C LYS A 100 7.58 3.41 -12.58
N MET A 101 7.28 2.52 -11.65
CA MET A 101 8.16 2.14 -10.52
C MET A 101 9.28 1.16 -10.94
N THR A 102 9.35 0.75 -12.21
CA THR A 102 10.40 -0.16 -12.68
C THR A 102 11.72 0.58 -12.94
N PRO A 103 12.88 -0.05 -12.66
CA PRO A 103 14.19 0.56 -12.93
C PRO A 103 14.39 0.95 -14.41
N GLN A 104 13.83 0.16 -15.33
CA GLN A 104 13.89 0.43 -16.76
C GLN A 104 13.17 1.74 -17.13
N TYR A 105 12.01 2.00 -16.53
CA TYR A 105 11.25 3.22 -16.79
C TYR A 105 11.94 4.45 -16.18
N ALA A 106 12.49 4.33 -14.98
CA ALA A 106 13.29 5.39 -14.35
C ALA A 106 14.50 5.79 -15.22
N ARG A 107 15.24 4.82 -15.77
CA ARG A 107 16.34 5.08 -16.71
C ARG A 107 15.87 5.82 -17.97
N ARG A 108 14.78 5.35 -18.60
CA ARG A 108 14.21 5.98 -19.81
C ARG A 108 13.73 7.42 -19.55
N ALA A 109 13.10 7.67 -18.40
CA ALA A 109 12.68 9.00 -17.99
C ALA A 109 13.87 9.95 -17.79
N GLY A 110 14.96 9.46 -17.20
CA GLY A 110 16.22 10.20 -17.07
C GLY A 110 16.81 10.61 -18.42
N VAL A 111 16.91 9.67 -19.37
CA VAL A 111 17.40 9.95 -20.74
C VAL A 111 16.53 10.99 -21.44
N ARG A 112 15.20 10.87 -21.34
CA ARG A 112 14.27 11.83 -21.94
C ARG A 112 14.42 13.22 -21.33
N SER A 113 14.59 13.32 -20.01
CA SER A 113 14.82 14.61 -19.33
C SER A 113 16.12 15.26 -19.78
N GLN A 114 17.20 14.49 -19.92
CA GLN A 114 18.47 14.99 -20.43
C GLN A 114 18.36 15.49 -21.88
N MET A 115 17.64 14.77 -22.75
CA MET A 115 17.39 15.21 -24.12
C MET A 115 16.60 16.53 -24.15
N LEU A 116 15.50 16.63 -23.40
CA LEU A 116 14.71 17.86 -23.32
C LEU A 116 15.52 19.04 -22.79
N HIS A 117 16.37 18.81 -21.80
CA HIS A 117 17.25 19.86 -21.27
C HIS A 117 18.29 20.32 -22.30
N LYS A 118 18.84 19.41 -23.13
CA LYS A 118 19.73 19.75 -24.24
C LYS A 118 19.02 20.60 -25.29
N VAL A 119 17.84 20.17 -25.74
CA VAL A 119 17.00 20.92 -26.70
C VAL A 119 16.67 22.31 -26.18
N ALA A 120 16.19 22.41 -24.93
CA ALA A 120 15.88 23.71 -24.31
C ALA A 120 17.12 24.62 -24.19
N LYS A 121 18.31 24.06 -23.97
CA LYS A 121 19.58 24.82 -23.93
C LYS A 121 19.95 25.35 -25.32
N GLU A 122 19.71 24.59 -26.37
CA GLU A 122 19.93 25.02 -27.76
C GLU A 122 18.93 26.10 -28.18
N GLU A 123 17.65 25.94 -27.88
CA GLU A 123 16.61 26.96 -28.14
C GLU A 123 16.94 28.30 -27.45
N ARG A 124 17.40 28.26 -26.19
CA ARG A 124 17.84 29.47 -25.48
C ARG A 124 19.03 30.15 -26.16
N LYS A 125 20.01 29.37 -26.64
CA LYS A 125 21.16 29.91 -27.37
C LYS A 125 20.75 30.56 -28.70
N LEU A 126 19.83 29.95 -29.44
CA LEU A 126 19.29 30.50 -30.69
C LEU A 126 18.52 31.80 -30.45
N SER A 127 17.69 31.84 -29.40
CA SER A 127 16.94 33.04 -28.99
C SER A 127 17.85 34.20 -28.54
N GLN A 128 18.93 33.90 -27.80
CA GLN A 128 19.94 34.88 -27.37
C GLN A 128 20.80 35.39 -28.54
N GLY A 129 21.19 34.52 -29.47
CA GLY A 129 21.94 34.90 -30.69
C GLY A 129 21.14 35.80 -31.64
N SER A 130 19.82 35.59 -31.70
CA SER A 130 18.87 36.45 -32.41
C SER A 130 18.80 37.88 -31.81
N ARG A 131 18.78 38.00 -30.47
CA ARG A 131 18.79 39.32 -29.81
C ARG A 131 20.12 40.06 -29.99
N ARG A 132 21.26 39.39 -29.89
CA ARG A 132 22.59 40.00 -30.10
C ARG A 132 22.80 40.54 -31.52
N ARG A 133 22.23 39.91 -32.55
CA ARG A 133 22.31 40.43 -33.94
C ARG A 133 21.49 41.70 -34.17
N LYS A 134 20.44 41.95 -33.38
CA LYS A 134 19.63 43.18 -33.51
C LYS A 134 20.27 44.41 -32.86
N THR A 135 21.16 44.22 -31.87
CA THR A 135 21.83 45.32 -31.17
C THR A 135 23.13 45.77 -31.83
N PHE A 136 23.65 45.02 -32.81
CA PHE A 136 24.90 45.33 -33.54
C PHE A 136 24.69 46.00 -34.89
N LYS A 137 23.45 46.24 -35.34
CA LYS A 137 23.17 47.16 -36.45
C LYS A 137 22.98 48.57 -35.89
N LYS A 138 24.07 49.32 -35.78
CA LYS A 138 24.10 50.78 -35.77
C LYS A 138 25.11 51.22 -36.82
#